data_AF-A0A2G9QCX0-F1
#
_entry.id   AF-A0A2G9QCX0-F1
#
_cell.length_a   1.000
_cell.length_b   1.000
_cell.length_c   1.000
_cell.angle_alpha   90.00
_cell.angle_beta   90.00
_cell.angle_gamma   90.00
#
_symmetry.space_group_name_H-M   'P 1'
#
loop_
_entity.id
_entity.type
_entity.pdbx_description
1 polymer ?
#
loop_
_entity_poly.entity_id
_entity_poly.type
_entity_poly.pdbx_seq_one_letter_code
_entity_poly.pdbx_strand_id
1 'polypeptide(L)'
;MPNWGGGNKCGACGRTVYHAEEVQCDGKSFHKCCFLCMVCRKNLDSTTVAIHDDEIYCRSCYGKKYGPKGYGYGQGAGTLNMDRGERLGIKPEE
;
A
#
# COMPACT_ATOMS: atom_id res chain seq x y z
N MET A 1 -0.80 38.05 11.91
CA MET A 1 -1.34 36.87 12.63
C MET A 1 -0.69 35.65 11.99
N PRO A 2 0.23 34.93 12.67
CA PRO A 2 0.85 33.75 12.08
C PRO A 2 -0.21 32.64 11.97
N ASN A 3 -0.36 32.09 10.76
CA ASN A 3 -1.31 31.05 10.43
C ASN A 3 -0.83 29.72 11.04
N TRP A 4 -1.21 29.44 12.29
CA TRP A 4 -0.95 28.17 12.96
C TRP A 4 -1.95 27.10 12.52
N GLY A 5 -1.74 26.46 11.38
CA GLY A 5 -2.60 25.31 11.07
C GLY A 5 -2.55 24.72 9.69
N GLY A 6 -1.38 24.59 9.07
CA GLY A 6 -1.21 23.73 7.91
C GLY A 6 -1.04 22.27 8.33
N GLY A 7 -2.07 21.65 8.92
CA GLY A 7 -2.01 20.22 9.25
C GLY A 7 -1.90 19.39 7.97
N ASN A 8 -0.98 18.42 7.93
CA ASN A 8 -0.79 17.56 6.77
C ASN A 8 -2.10 16.84 6.42
N LYS A 9 -2.44 16.73 5.13
CA LYS A 9 -3.65 16.04 4.69
C LYS A 9 -3.36 14.57 4.43
N CYS A 10 -4.30 13.71 4.80
CA CYS A 10 -4.22 12.28 4.56
C CYS A 10 -4.32 12.01 3.07
N GLY A 11 -3.29 11.38 2.48
CA GLY A 11 -3.34 10.99 1.06
C GLY A 11 -4.47 10.01 0.74
N ALA A 12 -4.96 9.25 1.73
CA ALA A 12 -5.99 8.23 1.52
C ALA A 12 -7.43 8.73 1.72
N CYS A 13 -7.68 9.65 2.66
CA CYS A 13 -9.03 10.14 2.96
C CYS A 13 -9.22 11.66 2.81
N GLY A 14 -8.17 12.41 2.48
CA GLY A 14 -8.21 13.87 2.30
C GLY A 14 -8.40 14.69 3.59
N ARG A 15 -8.64 14.04 4.73
CA ARG A 15 -8.82 14.70 6.04
C ARG A 15 -7.48 15.08 6.66
N THR A 16 -7.49 16.10 7.51
CA THR A 16 -6.30 16.53 8.26
C THR A 16 -5.80 15.40 9.16
N VAL A 17 -4.49 15.15 9.10
CA VAL A 17 -3.76 14.21 9.93
C VAL A 17 -3.07 15.02 11.02
N TYR A 18 -3.34 14.64 12.27
CA TYR A 18 -2.67 15.22 13.43
C TYR A 18 -1.43 14.41 13.78
N HIS A 19 -0.41 15.05 14.37
CA HIS A 19 0.86 14.43 14.76
C HIS A 19 0.69 13.11 15.57
N ALA A 20 -0.37 12.96 16.36
CA ALA A 20 -0.62 11.74 17.16
C ALA A 20 -0.93 10.48 16.31
N GLU A 21 -1.57 10.67 15.16
CA GLU A 21 -2.01 9.59 14.26
C GLU A 21 -1.32 9.63 12.90
N GLU A 22 -0.34 10.54 12.73
CA GLU A 22 0.38 10.66 11.49
C GLU A 22 1.30 9.46 11.27
N VAL A 23 1.22 8.95 10.05
CA VAL A 23 2.16 8.00 9.49
C VAL A 23 2.72 8.67 8.26
N GLN A 24 4.02 8.94 8.29
CA GLN A 24 4.73 9.49 7.14
C GLN A 24 5.19 8.33 6.26
N CYS A 25 4.78 8.33 5.00
CA CYS A 25 5.19 7.35 4.02
C CYS A 25 5.39 8.02 2.67
N ASP A 26 6.57 7.85 2.08
CA ASP A 26 6.93 8.42 0.77
C ASP A 26 6.67 9.94 0.67
N GLY A 27 7.00 10.66 1.75
CA GLY A 27 6.80 12.12 1.84
C GLY A 27 5.34 12.58 2.02
N LYS A 28 4.38 11.65 2.15
CA LYS A 28 2.96 11.95 2.40
C LYS A 28 2.56 11.54 3.81
N SER A 29 1.59 12.24 4.39
CA SER A 29 1.02 11.89 5.69
C SER A 29 -0.26 11.09 5.52
N PHE A 30 -0.44 10.08 6.35
CA PHE A 30 -1.62 9.24 6.42
C PHE A 30 -2.06 9.05 7.86
N HIS A 31 -3.33 8.74 8.09
CA HIS A 31 -3.77 8.25 9.40
C HIS A 31 -3.33 6.80 9.58
N LYS A 32 -2.96 6.39 10.80
CA LYS A 32 -2.76 4.98 11.18
C LYS A 32 -3.91 4.07 10.71
N CYS A 33 -5.15 4.55 10.85
CA CYS A 33 -6.35 3.83 10.41
C CYS A 33 -6.56 3.83 8.89
N CYS A 34 -6.04 4.83 8.18
CA CYS A 34 -6.13 4.93 6.72
C CYS A 34 -4.96 4.25 6.01
N PHE A 35 -3.96 3.79 6.75
CA PHE A 35 -2.80 3.07 6.24
C PHE A 35 -3.16 1.62 5.92
N LEU A 36 -3.95 1.46 4.87
CA LEU A 36 -4.55 0.20 4.44
C LEU A 36 -4.10 -0.12 3.01
N CYS A 37 -3.91 -1.40 2.71
CA CYS A 37 -3.62 -1.82 1.35
C CYS A 37 -4.82 -1.62 0.41
N MET A 38 -4.62 -1.05 -0.77
CA MET A 38 -5.69 -0.87 -1.76
C MET A 38 -6.28 -2.19 -2.29
N VAL A 39 -5.49 -3.28 -2.29
CA VAL A 39 -5.93 -4.60 -2.79
C VAL A 39 -6.67 -5.39 -1.72
N CYS A 40 -6.04 -5.63 -0.58
CA CYS A 40 -6.57 -6.53 0.45
C CYS A 40 -7.20 -5.78 1.64
N ARG A 41 -7.15 -4.45 1.65
CA ARG A 41 -7.68 -3.58 2.73
C ARG A 41 -7.15 -3.94 4.12
N LYS A 42 -6.01 -4.63 4.20
CA LYS A 42 -5.32 -4.96 5.44
C LYS A 42 -4.58 -3.73 5.96
N ASN A 43 -4.60 -3.52 7.28
CA ASN A 43 -3.73 -2.54 7.93
C ASN A 43 -2.27 -2.85 7.66
N LEU A 44 -1.56 -1.83 7.20
CA LEU A 44 -0.14 -1.85 6.96
C LEU A 44 0.55 -1.22 8.15
N ASP A 45 1.71 -1.75 8.49
CA ASP A 45 2.65 -1.09 9.38
C ASP A 45 3.63 -0.26 8.55
N SER A 46 4.23 0.76 9.19
CA SER A 46 5.18 1.68 8.55
C SER A 46 6.41 0.98 7.96
N THR A 47 6.65 -0.29 8.30
CA THR A 47 7.84 -1.05 7.90
C THR A 47 7.59 -1.98 6.71
N THR A 48 6.36 -2.45 6.49
CA THR A 48 6.01 -3.44 5.45
C THR A 48 5.19 -2.90 4.29
N VAL A 49 4.99 -1.58 4.24
CA VAL A 49 4.30 -0.87 3.17
C VAL A 49 5.16 -0.71 1.92
N ALA A 50 4.53 -0.80 0.75
CA ALA A 50 5.10 -0.44 -0.54
C ALA A 50 4.15 0.54 -1.24
N ILE A 51 4.65 1.65 -1.74
CA ILE A 51 3.86 2.62 -2.50
C ILE A 51 4.18 2.45 -3.99
N HIS A 52 3.14 2.47 -4.81
CA HIS A 52 3.26 2.43 -6.27
C HIS A 52 2.22 3.39 -6.86
N ASP A 53 2.66 4.33 -7.70
CA ASP A 53 1.79 5.28 -8.39
C ASP A 53 0.74 5.93 -7.47
N ASP A 54 1.21 6.55 -6.37
CA ASP A 54 0.35 7.17 -5.35
C ASP A 54 -0.55 6.22 -4.53
N GLU A 55 -0.54 4.92 -4.80
CA GLU A 55 -1.33 3.92 -4.08
C GLU A 55 -0.51 3.09 -3.09
N ILE A 56 -1.14 2.72 -1.97
CA ILE A 56 -0.49 2.01 -0.88
C ILE A 56 -0.78 0.50 -0.96
N TYR A 57 0.28 -0.30 -0.92
CA TYR A 57 0.22 -1.75 -1.06
C TYR A 57 0.93 -2.48 0.08
N CYS A 58 0.43 -3.68 0.38
CA CYS A 58 1.11 -4.64 1.23
C CYS A 58 2.27 -5.30 0.47
N ARG A 59 3.41 -5.64 1.10
CA ARG A 59 4.51 -6.36 0.42
C ARG A 59 4.03 -7.56 -0.40
N SER A 60 3.11 -8.35 0.13
CA SER A 60 2.54 -9.51 -0.56
C SER A 60 1.72 -9.12 -1.80
N CYS A 61 0.98 -8.02 -1.72
CA CYS A 61 0.09 -7.51 -2.76
C CYS A 61 0.91 -6.82 -3.87
N TYR A 62 1.90 -6.03 -3.44
CA TYR A 62 2.87 -5.39 -4.30
C TYR A 62 3.65 -6.43 -5.10
N GLY A 63 4.19 -7.47 -4.45
CA GLY A 63 4.88 -8.56 -5.14
C GLY A 63 3.98 -9.35 -6.09
N LYS A 64 2.68 -9.49 -5.79
CA LYS A 64 1.71 -10.12 -6.71
C LYS A 64 1.36 -9.24 -7.92
N LYS A 65 1.31 -7.91 -7.75
CA LYS A 65 0.98 -6.95 -8.84
C LYS A 65 2.20 -6.58 -9.69
N TYR A 66 3.27 -6.17 -9.03
CA TYR A 66 4.48 -5.56 -9.61
C TYR A 66 5.73 -6.42 -9.44
N GLY A 67 5.66 -7.51 -8.69
CA GLY A 67 6.77 -8.46 -8.64
C GLY A 67 7.03 -9.06 -10.02
N PRO A 68 8.25 -9.53 -10.29
CA PRO A 68 8.62 -10.06 -11.57
C PRO A 68 7.66 -11.18 -11.97
N LYS A 69 6.89 -10.94 -13.04
CA LYS A 69 6.04 -11.94 -13.71
C LYS A 69 6.94 -12.87 -14.54
N GLY A 70 7.95 -13.45 -13.91
CA GLY A 70 8.96 -14.29 -14.52
C GLY A 70 9.09 -15.57 -13.73
N TYR A 71 8.98 -16.69 -14.44
CA TYR A 71 9.14 -18.08 -14.00
C TYR A 71 10.03 -18.24 -12.74
N GLY A 72 9.43 -18.53 -11.58
CA GLY A 72 10.18 -19.02 -10.41
C GLY A 72 10.05 -18.30 -9.06
N TYR A 73 9.04 -17.46 -8.80
CA TYR A 73 8.79 -17.01 -7.41
C TYR A 73 8.05 -18.08 -6.61
N GLY A 74 8.81 -19.08 -6.15
CA GLY A 74 8.31 -20.19 -5.34
C GLY A 74 9.37 -21.23 -5.02
N GLN A 75 10.50 -20.85 -4.44
CA GLN A 75 11.36 -21.84 -3.76
C GLN A 75 10.87 -22.01 -2.31
N GLY A 76 9.68 -22.61 -2.19
CA GLY A 76 9.07 -23.03 -0.94
C GLY A 76 8.09 -24.15 -1.27
N ALA A 77 8.52 -25.40 -1.10
CA ALA A 77 7.74 -26.58 -1.39
C ALA A 77 6.49 -26.64 -0.48
N GLY A 78 5.31 -26.57 -1.07
CA GLY A 78 4.05 -26.84 -0.36
C GLY A 78 2.93 -25.91 -0.80
N THR A 79 1.99 -26.46 -1.58
CA THR A 79 0.76 -25.80 -2.08
C THR A 79 0.98 -24.86 -3.28
N LEU A 80 0.92 -25.47 -4.46
CA LEU A 80 0.70 -24.77 -5.72
C LEU A 80 -0.73 -24.24 -5.69
N ASN A 81 -0.95 -22.99 -5.30
CA ASN A 81 -2.21 -22.32 -5.63
C ASN A 81 -1.98 -21.53 -6.93
N MET A 82 -2.50 -22.05 -8.03
CA MET A 82 -2.51 -21.38 -9.33
C MET A 82 -3.61 -20.30 -9.39
N ASP A 83 -3.78 -19.47 -8.37
CA ASP A 83 -4.48 -18.22 -8.56
C ASP A 83 -3.51 -17.23 -9.19
N ARG A 84 -3.47 -17.22 -10.54
CA ARG A 84 -2.74 -16.26 -11.39
C ARG A 84 -3.26 -14.83 -11.22
N GLY A 85 -3.51 -14.35 -9.99
CA GLY A 85 -3.93 -12.97 -9.69
C GLY A 85 -5.18 -12.49 -10.42
N GLU A 86 -5.89 -13.34 -11.16
CA GLU A 86 -7.00 -12.95 -12.05
C GLU A 86 -8.22 -12.51 -11.24
N ARG A 87 -8.36 -13.05 -10.02
CA ARG A 87 -9.35 -12.62 -9.01
C ARG A 87 -9.08 -11.23 -8.44
N LEU A 88 -7.89 -10.66 -8.66
CA LEU A 88 -7.48 -9.35 -8.15
C LEU A 88 -7.55 -8.25 -9.23
N GLY A 89 -8.04 -8.55 -10.43
CA GLY A 89 -8.30 -7.53 -11.47
C GLY A 89 -7.05 -6.83 -11.99
N ILE A 90 -5.88 -7.45 -11.87
CA ILE A 90 -4.59 -6.85 -12.23
C ILE A 90 -4.41 -6.93 -13.75
N LYS A 91 -5.03 -5.98 -14.47
CA LYS A 91 -4.74 -5.80 -15.89
C LYS A 91 -3.27 -5.40 -16.03
N PRO A 92 -2.45 -6.11 -16.83
CA PRO A 92 -1.17 -5.57 -17.24
C PRO A 92 -1.47 -4.33 -18.08
N GLU A 93 -0.96 -3.18 -17.66
CA GLU A 93 -0.90 -2.01 -18.52
C GLU A 93 0.18 -2.28 -19.58
N GLU A 94 -0.20 -2.07 -20.85
CA GLU A 94 0.58 -2.36 -22.07
C GLU A 94 1.63 -1.29 -22.37
#